data_AF-X1AK96-F1
#
_entry.id   AF-X1AK96-F1
#
_cell.length_a   1.000
_cell.length_b   1.000
_cell.length_c   1.000
_cell.angle_alpha   90.00
_cell.angle_beta   90.00
_cell.angle_gamma   90.00
#
_symmetry.space_group_name_H-M   'P 1'
#
loop_
_entity.id
_entity.type
_entity.pdbx_description
1 polymer ?
#
loop_
_entity_poly.entity_id
_entity_poly.type
_entity_poly.pdbx_seq_one_letter_code
_entity_poly.pdbx_strand_id
1 'polypeptide(L)' 'MSVLIIINDGPYGTEKAYNALRLAMTLKKQNPEMKVRIFLLADSVSCELPDQKTPSGYYNVEGILA' A
#
# COMPACT_ATOMS: atom_id res chain seq x y z
N MET A 1 -13.84 7.74 12.59
CA MET A 1 -13.25 6.40 12.81
C MET A 1 -11.81 6.41 12.32
N SER A 2 -10.91 5.63 12.92
CA SER A 2 -9.53 5.46 12.42
C SER A 2 -9.21 3.99 12.23
N VAL A 3 -8.46 3.68 11.18
CA VAL A 3 -7.97 2.35 10.85
C VAL A 3 -6.46 2.40 10.71
N LEU A 4 -5.76 1.44 11.31
CA LEU A 4 -4.34 1.19 11.09
C LEU A 4 -4.21 -0.11 10.29
N ILE A 5 -3.51 -0.05 9.18
CA ILE A 5 -3.14 -1.21 8.37
C ILE A 5 -1.63 -1.43 8.56
N ILE A 6 -1.26 -2.62 9.02
CA ILE A 6 0.13 -3.04 9.17
C ILE A 6 0.46 -3.96 8.00
N ILE A 7 1.52 -3.63 7.28
CA ILE A 7 2.05 -4.47 6.20
C ILE A 7 3.41 -4.99 6.68
N ASN A 8 3.65 -6.29 6.49
CA ASN A 8 4.91 -6.94 6.89
C ASN A 8 5.67 -7.49 5.68
N ASP A 9 4.94 -7.98 4.68
CA ASP A 9 5.53 -8.60 3.50
C ASP A 9 5.90 -7.54 2.44
N GLY A 10 7.03 -7.76 1.77
CA GLY A 10 7.54 -6.88 0.72
C GLY A 10 6.66 -6.81 -0.52
N PRO A 11 6.88 -5.79 -1.38
CA PRO A 11 6.16 -5.64 -2.63
C PRO A 11 6.64 -6.65 -3.69
N TYR A 12 5.81 -6.89 -4.70
CA TYR A 12 6.12 -7.67 -5.91
C TYR A 12 6.50 -9.16 -5.74
N GLY A 13 6.62 -9.68 -4.51
CA GLY A 13 6.74 -11.12 -4.26
C GLY A 13 5.40 -11.82 -4.01
N THR A 14 4.44 -11.11 -3.42
CA THR A 14 3.05 -11.56 -3.22
C THR A 14 2.09 -10.39 -3.43
N GLU A 15 0.79 -10.66 -3.48
CA GLU A 15 -0.22 -9.61 -3.63
C GLU A 15 -0.57 -8.89 -2.32
N LYS A 16 0.02 -9.27 -1.17
CA LYS A 16 -0.41 -8.78 0.14
C LYS A 16 -0.23 -7.27 0.29
N ALA A 17 0.94 -6.74 -0.06
CA ALA A 17 1.20 -5.30 0.00
C ALA A 17 0.24 -4.53 -0.94
N TYR A 18 0.11 -4.98 -2.19
CA TYR A 18 -0.81 -4.38 -3.16
C TYR A 18 -2.27 -4.36 -2.65
N ASN A 19 -2.77 -5.49 -2.14
CA ASN A 19 -4.13 -5.60 -1.66
C ASN A 19 -4.38 -4.73 -0.40
N ALA A 20 -3.41 -4.63 0.49
CA ALA A 20 -3.49 -3.75 1.66
C ALA A 20 -3.58 -2.28 1.26
N LEU A 21 -2.75 -1.83 0.31
CA LEU A 21 -2.78 -0.46 -0.20
C LEU A 21 -4.08 -0.15 -0.97
N ARG A 22 -4.53 -1.08 -1.82
CA ARG A 22 -5.82 -0.96 -2.52
C ARG A 22 -7.01 -0.90 -1.55
N LEU A 23 -6.96 -1.64 -0.45
CA LEU A 23 -7.97 -1.56 0.61
C LEU A 23 -7.95 -0.18 1.28
N ALA A 24 -6.77 0.35 1.60
CA ALA A 24 -6.61 1.69 2.17
C ALA A 24 -7.27 2.77 1.29
N MET A 25 -7.01 2.74 -0.02
CA MET A 25 -7.64 3.65 -0.99
C MET A 25 -9.17 3.50 -1.01
N THR A 26 -9.66 2.26 -1.01
CA THR A 26 -11.10 1.98 -1.08
C THR A 26 -11.82 2.51 0.17
N LEU A 27 -11.22 2.33 1.35
CA LEU A 27 -11.75 2.84 2.61
C LEU A 27 -11.84 4.37 2.62
N LYS A 28 -10.80 5.07 2.16
CA LYS A 28 -10.82 6.54 2.02
C LYS A 28 -11.85 6.99 0.99
N LYS A 29 -11.98 6.28 -0.13
CA LYS A 29 -12.94 6.62 -1.19
C LYS A 29 -14.39 6.49 -0.73
N GLN A 30 -14.71 5.42 0.00
CA GLN A 30 -16.06 5.17 0.51
C GLN A 30 -16.41 6.09 1.68
N ASN A 31 -15.42 6.44 2.51
CA ASN A 31 -15.59 7.25 3.71
C ASN A 31 -14.49 8.33 3.76
N PRO A 32 -14.71 9.52 3.16
CA PRO A 32 -13.70 10.58 3.09
C PRO A 32 -13.16 11.04 4.46
N GLU A 33 -14.00 10.99 5.51
CA GLU A 33 -13.65 11.35 6.89
C GLU A 33 -12.85 10.25 7.62
N MET A 34 -12.64 9.08 7.01
CA MET A 34 -11.93 7.97 7.64
C MET A 34 -10.42 8.22 7.66
N LYS A 35 -9.83 8.20 8.86
CA LYS A 35 -8.38 8.31 9.05
C LYS A 35 -7.73 6.95 8.90
N VAL A 36 -7.28 6.64 7.68
CA VAL A 36 -6.49 5.44 7.38
C VAL A 36 -5.01 5.75 7.56
N ARG A 37 -4.32 4.91 8.33
CA ARG A 37 -2.87 4.96 8.55
C ARG A 37 -2.26 3.64 8.09
N ILE A 38 -1.09 3.73 7.49
CA ILE A 38 -0.32 2.58 7.03
C ILE A 38 0.97 2.56 7.85
N PHE A 39 1.32 1.39 8.37
CA PHE A 39 2.60 1.17 9.06
C PHE A 39 3.32 0.02 8.37
N LEU A 40 4.48 0.33 7.80
CA LEU A 40 5.34 -0.62 7.13
C LEU A 40 6.31 -1.21 8.16
N LEU A 41 6.34 -2.54 8.26
CA LEU A 41 7.23 -3.30 9.10
C LEU A 41 7.95 -4.37 8.26
N ALA A 42 9.15 -4.79 8.67
CA ALA A 42 9.94 -5.83 7.99
C ALA A 42 10.12 -5.54 6.49
N ASP A 43 9.94 -6.52 5.62
CA ASP A 43 10.24 -6.40 4.18
C ASP A 43 9.36 -5.36 3.48
N SER A 44 8.19 -5.04 4.04
CA SER A 44 7.28 -4.04 3.48
C SER A 44 7.84 -2.62 3.47
N VAL A 45 8.91 -2.32 4.22
CA VAL A 45 9.57 -1.01 4.15
C VAL A 45 10.08 -0.68 2.74
N SER A 46 10.34 -1.72 1.93
CA SER A 46 10.73 -1.55 0.53
C SER A 46 9.59 -1.07 -0.38
N CYS A 47 8.33 -1.07 0.08
CA CYS A 47 7.19 -0.51 -0.66
C CYS A 47 7.30 1.01 -0.90
N GLU A 48 8.08 1.73 -0.07
CA GLU A 48 8.24 3.19 -0.14
C GLU A 48 9.56 3.61 -0.81
N LEU A 49 10.34 2.66 -1.34
CA LEU A 49 11.54 3.04 -2.10
C LEU A 49 11.14 3.87 -3.33
N PRO A 50 11.87 4.96 -3.64
CA PRO A 50 11.56 5.79 -4.79
C PRO A 50 11.93 5.09 -6.11
N ASP A 51 11.33 5.57 -7.20
CA ASP A 51 11.65 5.21 -8.59
C ASP A 51 11.44 3.71 -8.90
N GLN A 52 10.41 3.10 -8.34
CA GLN A 52 10.06 1.71 -8.62
C GLN A 52 9.65 1.53 -10.08
N LYS A 53 10.35 0.63 -10.77
CA LYS A 53 10.06 0.28 -12.17
C LYS A 53 9.31 -1.04 -12.23
N THR A 54 8.12 -1.01 -12.80
CA THR A 54 7.31 -2.20 -13.04
C THR A 54 7.12 -2.39 -14.55
N PRO A 55 6.94 -3.65 -15.02
CA PRO A 55 6.60 -3.88 -16.42
C PRO A 55 5.29 -3.17 -16.79
N SER A 56 5.15 -2.80 -18.07
CA SER A 56 3.92 -2.15 -18.55
C SER A 56 2.67 -2.96 -18.20
N GLY A 57 1.67 -2.30 -17.64
CA GLY A 57 0.40 -2.92 -17.22
C GLY A 57 0.42 -3.55 -15.82
N TYR A 58 1.56 -3.57 -15.12
CA TYR A 58 1.63 -4.01 -13.73
C TYR A 58 1.36 -2.85 -12.77
N TYR A 59 0.77 -3.18 -11.62
CA TYR A 59 0.59 -2.21 -10.54
C TYR A 59 1.94 -1.74 -10.01
N ASN A 60 2.00 -0.50 -9.56
CA ASN A 60 3.16 0.10 -8.93
C ASN A 60 2.77 0.50 -7.51
N VAL A 61 3.41 -0.08 -6.48
CA VAL A 61 3.00 0.17 -5.09
C VAL A 61 3.47 1.52 -4.56
N GLU A 62 4.57 2.08 -5.07
CA GLU A 62 5.03 3.43 -4.75
C GLU A 62 3.95 4.45 -5.12
N GLY A 63 3.42 4.37 -6.35
CA GLY A 63 2.36 5.26 -6.81
C GLY A 63 1.01 5.09 -6.11
N ILE A 64 0.80 3.97 -5.40
CA ILE A 64 -0.41 3.75 -4.59
C ILE A 64 -0.21 4.25 -3.15
N LEU A 65 1.01 4.12 -2.63
CA LEU A 65 1.36 4.52 -1.27
C LEU A 65 1.50 6.05 -1.13
N ALA A 66 1.95 6.73 -2.18
CA ALA A 66 2.08 8.20 -2.26
C ALA A 66 0.71 8.91 -2.20
#